data_AF-A0A163AH94-F1
#
_entry.id   AF-A0A163AH94-F1
#
_cell.length_a   1.000
_cell.length_b   1.000
_cell.length_c   1.000
_cell.angle_alpha   90.00
_cell.angle_beta   90.00
_cell.angle_gamma   90.00
#
_symmetry.space_group_name_H-M   'P 1'
#
loop_
_entity.id
_entity.type
_entity.pdbx_description
1 polymer ?
#
loop_
_entity_poly.entity_id
_entity_poly.type
_entity_poly.pdbx_seq_one_letter_code
_entity_poly.pdbx_strand_id
1 'polypeptide(L)'
;MGSRHQQRHLLRGGPEQEDATTLKLGEEFANAQCLYISEVRILLEAHVDSKENGSVTRQTTNVMQKTLEYVRAFSRFSNRDSVREVRQLLGKDDLAPFEMSQLANLCCEDAEEAKALIPSLANKVEDDQLQEMLNQMLTIKKFQG
;
A
#
# COMPACT_ATOMS: atom_id res chain seq x y z
N MET A 1 -34.59 -2.17 28.44
CA MET A 1 -33.33 -2.94 28.41
C MET A 1 -33.51 -4.09 27.43
N GLY A 2 -32.81 -4.02 26.29
CA GLY A 2 -32.85 -5.04 25.24
C GLY A 2 -31.59 -4.88 24.43
N SER A 3 -30.57 -5.66 24.80
CA SER A 3 -29.20 -5.59 24.31
C SER A 3 -29.15 -5.73 22.79
N ARG A 4 -28.69 -4.67 22.11
CA ARG A 4 -28.19 -4.74 20.73
C ARG A 4 -26.88 -5.52 20.76
N HIS A 5 -26.97 -6.84 20.71
CA HIS A 5 -25.82 -7.65 20.33
C HIS A 5 -25.43 -7.26 18.90
N GLN A 6 -24.34 -6.51 18.80
CA GLN A 6 -23.61 -6.28 17.55
C GLN A 6 -23.37 -7.65 16.90
N GLN A 7 -24.12 -7.92 15.84
CA GLN A 7 -23.75 -8.91 14.84
C GLN A 7 -22.37 -8.51 14.35
N ARG A 8 -21.34 -9.19 14.84
CA ARG A 8 -20.03 -9.22 14.19
C ARG A 8 -20.26 -9.92 12.86
N HIS A 9 -20.60 -9.15 11.84
CA HIS A 9 -20.62 -9.59 10.47
C HIS A 9 -19.19 -9.99 10.12
N LEU A 10 -18.86 -11.25 10.32
CA LEU A 10 -17.96 -11.96 9.42
C LEU A 10 -18.71 -12.00 8.08
N LEU A 11 -18.65 -10.90 7.31
CA LEU A 11 -19.20 -10.81 5.96
C LEU A 11 -18.35 -11.71 5.08
N ARG A 12 -18.72 -12.99 5.08
CA ARG A 12 -18.44 -13.94 4.02
C ARG A 12 -18.93 -13.28 2.73
N GLY A 13 -18.01 -13.05 1.79
CA GLY A 13 -18.20 -12.26 0.57
C GLY A 13 -19.62 -12.34 0.00
N GLY A 14 -20.20 -11.17 -0.26
CA GLY A 14 -21.44 -11.05 -1.01
C GLY A 14 -21.29 -11.64 -2.43
N PRO A 15 -22.38 -11.76 -3.19
CA PRO A 15 -22.38 -12.31 -4.55
C PRO A 15 -21.66 -11.41 -5.58
N GLU A 16 -21.20 -10.22 -5.20
CA GLU A 16 -20.39 -9.39 -6.09
C GLU A 16 -18.98 -9.98 -6.18
N GLN A 17 -18.59 -10.37 -7.39
CA GLN A 17 -17.28 -10.93 -7.65
C GLN A 17 -16.23 -9.80 -7.59
N GLU A 18 -15.55 -9.69 -6.44
CA GLU A 18 -14.39 -8.82 -6.25
C GLU A 18 -13.27 -9.21 -7.23
N ASP A 19 -12.67 -8.20 -7.85
CA ASP A 19 -11.63 -8.35 -8.86
C ASP A 19 -10.71 -7.13 -8.86
N ALA A 20 -9.51 -7.30 -8.30
CA ALA A 20 -8.51 -6.26 -8.22
C ALA A 20 -7.95 -5.86 -9.60
N THR A 21 -8.03 -6.72 -10.62
CA THR A 21 -7.59 -6.39 -11.98
C THR A 21 -8.47 -5.33 -12.63
N THR A 22 -9.70 -5.16 -12.14
CA THR A 22 -10.68 -4.16 -12.59
C THR A 22 -11.08 -3.17 -11.49
N LEU A 23 -10.31 -3.08 -10.40
CA LEU A 23 -10.54 -2.22 -9.22
C LEU A 23 -11.88 -2.47 -8.49
N LYS A 24 -12.48 -3.65 -8.66
CA LYS A 24 -13.66 -4.07 -7.92
C LYS A 24 -13.24 -4.65 -6.57
N LEU A 25 -12.98 -3.77 -5.60
CA LEU A 25 -12.47 -4.15 -4.27
C LEU A 25 -13.57 -4.35 -3.21
N GLY A 26 -14.85 -4.24 -3.60
CA GLY A 26 -15.98 -4.22 -2.68
C GLY A 26 -16.26 -2.83 -2.09
N GLU A 27 -17.50 -2.61 -1.64
CA GLU A 27 -17.98 -1.30 -1.15
C GLU A 27 -17.14 -0.75 0.01
N GLU A 28 -16.65 -1.63 0.89
CA GLU A 28 -15.83 -1.27 2.04
C GLU A 28 -14.48 -0.63 1.64
N PHE A 29 -13.95 -1.01 0.47
CA PHE A 29 -12.64 -0.57 -0.01
C PHE A 29 -12.69 0.37 -1.20
N ALA A 30 -13.87 0.63 -1.78
CA ALA A 30 -14.05 1.50 -2.94
C ALA A 30 -13.46 2.91 -2.75
N ASN A 31 -13.50 3.44 -1.52
CA ASN A 31 -12.96 4.76 -1.16
C ASN A 31 -11.80 4.69 -0.15
N ALA A 32 -11.28 3.49 0.10
CA ALA A 32 -10.23 3.31 1.09
C ALA A 32 -8.89 3.87 0.58
N GLN A 33 -8.14 4.48 1.48
CA GLN A 33 -6.74 4.82 1.21
C GLN A 33 -5.87 3.59 1.41
N CYS A 34 -4.87 3.42 0.54
CA CYS A 34 -3.89 2.35 0.67
C CYS A 34 -2.63 2.86 1.38
N LEU A 35 -2.06 1.98 2.20
CA LEU A 35 -0.70 2.12 2.71
C LEU A 35 0.27 1.35 1.82
N TYR A 36 1.45 1.91 1.61
CA TYR A 36 2.58 1.25 0.96
C TYR A 36 3.29 0.34 1.96
N ILE A 37 3.97 -0.72 1.51
CA ILE A 37 4.77 -1.60 2.38
C ILE A 37 5.75 -0.77 3.22
N SER A 38 6.39 0.22 2.60
CA SER A 38 7.33 1.13 3.25
C SER A 38 6.67 2.02 4.32
N GLU A 39 5.43 2.47 4.09
CA GLU A 39 4.66 3.23 5.09
C GLU A 39 4.29 2.34 6.27
N VAL A 40 3.83 1.11 6.01
CA VAL A 40 3.50 0.14 7.05
C VAL A 40 4.74 -0.17 7.90
N ARG A 41 5.92 -0.34 7.28
CA ARG A 41 7.18 -0.52 8.02
C ARG A 41 7.43 0.63 8.99
N ILE A 42 7.40 1.88 8.51
CA ILE A 42 7.63 3.08 9.34
C ILE A 42 6.64 3.12 10.52
N LEU A 43 5.36 2.84 10.27
CA LEU A 43 4.32 2.85 11.31
C LEU A 43 4.53 1.75 12.35
N LEU A 44 4.87 0.53 11.92
CA LEU A 44 5.09 -0.58 12.83
C LEU A 44 6.40 -0.43 13.62
N GLU A 45 7.45 0.11 13.04
CA GLU A 45 8.71 0.42 13.76
C GLU A 45 8.48 1.49 14.81
N ALA A 46 7.79 2.59 14.47
CA ALA A 46 7.43 3.61 15.45
C ALA A 46 6.57 3.05 16.60
N HIS A 47 5.71 2.07 16.33
CA HIS A 47 4.95 1.36 17.37
C HIS A 47 5.85 0.51 18.28
N VAL A 48 6.85 -0.17 17.73
CA VAL A 48 7.83 -0.93 18.51
C VAL A 48 8.64 -0.01 19.40
N ASP A 49 9.17 1.09 18.85
CA ASP A 49 9.94 2.09 19.61
C ASP A 49 9.11 2.68 20.76
N SER A 50 7.84 2.98 20.49
CA SER A 50 6.88 3.49 21.49
C SER A 50 6.53 2.47 22.58
N LYS A 51 6.71 1.18 22.30
CA LYS A 51 6.54 0.13 23.30
C LYS A 51 7.80 -0.03 24.14
N GLU A 52 8.97 0.02 23.51
CA GLU A 52 10.26 -0.06 24.19
C GLU A 52 10.50 1.12 25.14
N ASN A 53 10.03 2.31 24.78
CA ASN A 53 10.09 3.50 25.63
C ASN A 53 8.98 3.55 26.71
N GLY A 54 8.10 2.55 26.78
CA GLY A 54 7.02 2.45 27.77
C GLY A 54 5.78 3.32 27.51
N SER A 55 5.71 4.04 26.39
CA SER A 55 4.55 4.88 26.04
C SER A 55 3.32 4.06 25.60
N VAL A 56 3.54 2.84 25.10
CA VAL A 56 2.49 1.91 24.68
C VAL A 56 2.65 0.58 25.41
N THR A 57 1.60 0.15 26.12
CA THR A 57 1.61 -1.09 26.92
C THR A 57 0.95 -2.28 26.21
N ARG A 58 0.40 -2.07 25.00
CA ARG A 58 -0.29 -3.11 24.24
C ARG A 58 0.69 -4.21 23.84
N GLN A 59 0.28 -5.46 24.02
CA GLN A 59 1.08 -6.62 23.61
C GLN A 59 1.17 -6.70 22.08
N THR A 60 2.37 -7.00 21.59
CA THR A 60 2.63 -7.30 20.18
C THR A 60 2.03 -8.67 19.87
N THR A 61 1.15 -8.73 18.87
CA THR A 61 0.54 -10.00 18.45
C THR A 61 1.48 -10.74 17.49
N ASN A 62 1.29 -12.06 17.35
CA ASN A 62 2.02 -12.86 16.35
C ASN A 62 1.82 -12.32 14.92
N VAL A 63 0.59 -11.88 14.59
CA VAL A 63 0.30 -11.23 13.31
C VAL A 63 1.17 -9.99 13.12
N MET A 64 1.24 -9.10 14.12
CA MET A 64 2.05 -7.90 14.04
C MET A 64 3.55 -8.21 13.87
N GLN A 65 4.06 -9.23 14.57
CA GLN A 65 5.45 -9.65 14.44
C GLN A 65 5.77 -10.14 13.03
N LYS A 66 4.93 -11.01 12.47
CA LYS A 66 5.07 -11.50 11.10
C LYS A 66 4.92 -10.40 10.04
N THR A 67 3.98 -9.48 10.25
CA THR A 67 3.83 -8.32 9.36
C THR A 67 5.07 -7.44 9.41
N LEU A 68 5.62 -7.17 10.60
CA LEU A 68 6.84 -6.38 10.75
C LEU A 68 8.03 -7.03 10.04
N GLU A 69 8.21 -8.34 10.17
CA GLU A 69 9.25 -9.09 9.45
C GLU A 69 9.08 -8.97 7.92
N TYR A 70 7.87 -9.16 7.42
CA TYR A 70 7.57 -9.02 6.00
C TYR A 70 7.87 -7.61 5.48
N VAL A 71 7.34 -6.58 6.14
CA VAL A 71 7.53 -5.20 5.66
C VAL A 71 8.97 -4.75 5.80
N ARG A 72 9.75 -5.27 6.76
CA ARG A 72 11.20 -5.03 6.82
C ARG A 72 11.95 -5.64 5.64
N ALA A 73 11.58 -6.85 5.24
CA ALA A 73 12.22 -7.53 4.12
C ALA A 73 11.86 -6.92 2.74
N PHE A 74 10.62 -6.46 2.58
CA PHE A 74 10.09 -6.04 1.28
C PHE A 74 9.91 -4.52 1.13
N SER A 75 10.20 -3.72 2.15
CA SER A 75 10.18 -2.26 2.02
C SER A 75 11.10 -1.80 0.91
N ARG A 76 10.53 -1.11 -0.08
CA ARG A 76 11.28 -0.55 -1.20
C ARG A 76 11.90 0.79 -0.86
N PHE A 77 11.33 1.47 0.14
CA PHE A 77 11.78 2.79 0.56
C PHE A 77 12.23 2.82 2.03
N SER A 78 13.44 3.31 2.28
CA SER A 78 14.15 3.17 3.56
C SER A 78 13.87 4.30 4.55
N ASN A 79 13.52 5.50 4.08
CA ASN A 79 13.35 6.67 4.94
C ASN A 79 12.01 7.38 4.67
N ARG A 80 11.59 8.24 5.61
CA ARG A 80 10.30 8.95 5.56
C ARG A 80 10.21 9.96 4.42
N ASP A 81 11.32 10.60 4.06
CA ASP A 81 11.34 11.62 3.01
C ASP A 81 11.13 10.98 1.63
N SER A 82 11.82 9.88 1.34
CA SER A 82 11.63 9.11 0.10
C SER A 82 10.23 8.55 -0.03
N VAL A 83 9.64 8.03 1.06
CA VAL A 83 8.23 7.59 1.04
C VAL A 83 7.28 8.76 0.73
N ARG A 84 7.50 9.93 1.34
CA ARG A 84 6.70 11.13 1.07
C ARG A 84 6.85 11.58 -0.38
N GLU A 85 8.07 11.58 -0.90
CA GLU A 85 8.37 11.97 -2.28
C GLU A 85 7.68 11.06 -3.29
N VAL A 86 7.71 9.73 -3.06
CA VAL A 86 6.97 8.76 -3.89
C VAL A 86 5.47 8.97 -3.81
N ARG A 87 4.91 9.25 -2.61
CA ARG A 87 3.48 9.56 -2.44
C ARG A 87 3.08 10.80 -3.23
N GLN A 88 3.93 11.83 -3.22
CA GLN A 88 3.71 13.06 -3.98
C GLN A 88 3.83 12.84 -5.48
N LEU A 89 4.82 12.04 -5.92
CA LEU A 89 5.01 11.69 -7.32
C LEU A 89 3.78 10.97 -7.88
N LEU A 90 3.34 9.89 -7.24
CA LEU A 90 2.22 9.08 -7.70
C LEU A 90 0.86 9.78 -7.58
N GLY A 91 0.77 10.80 -6.71
CA GLY A 91 -0.46 11.57 -6.52
C GLY A 91 -0.66 12.71 -7.53
N LYS A 92 0.24 12.88 -8.50
CA LYS A 92 0.10 13.87 -9.59
C LYS A 92 -0.87 13.40 -10.68
N ASP A 93 -1.04 12.09 -10.80
CA ASP A 93 -1.83 11.44 -11.82
C ASP A 93 -3.15 10.91 -11.24
N ASP A 94 -4.14 10.68 -12.09
CA ASP A 94 -5.46 10.17 -11.69
C ASP A 94 -5.43 8.65 -11.45
N LEU A 95 -4.58 8.23 -10.52
CA LEU A 95 -4.41 6.83 -10.12
C LEU A 95 -5.29 6.50 -8.91
N ALA A 96 -5.89 5.31 -8.92
CA ALA A 96 -6.60 4.81 -7.75
C ALA A 96 -5.60 4.51 -6.61
N PRO A 97 -5.98 4.66 -5.33
CA PRO A 97 -5.11 4.36 -4.20
C PRO A 97 -4.47 2.96 -4.26
N PHE A 98 -5.21 1.97 -4.79
CA PHE A 98 -4.72 0.63 -5.01
C PHE A 98 -3.57 0.58 -6.03
N GLU A 99 -3.72 1.24 -7.17
CA GLU A 99 -2.71 1.29 -8.23
C GLU A 99 -1.43 1.99 -7.75
N MET A 100 -1.59 3.12 -7.05
CA MET A 100 -0.46 3.83 -6.43
C MET A 100 0.31 2.91 -5.48
N SER A 101 -0.40 2.12 -4.65
CA SER A 101 0.24 1.17 -3.74
C SER A 101 0.93 0.04 -4.49
N GLN A 102 0.32 -0.52 -5.53
CA GLN A 102 0.96 -1.55 -6.35
C GLN A 102 2.24 -1.04 -7.01
N LEU A 103 2.22 0.14 -7.63
CA LEU A 103 3.41 0.76 -8.25
C LEU A 103 4.54 0.97 -7.22
N ALA A 104 4.21 1.55 -6.06
CA ALA A 104 5.19 1.80 -5.00
C ALA A 104 5.79 0.51 -4.40
N ASN A 105 5.04 -0.58 -4.35
CA ASN A 105 5.47 -1.84 -3.75
C ASN A 105 6.26 -2.73 -4.73
N LEU A 106 5.79 -2.82 -5.98
CA LEU A 106 6.39 -3.66 -7.02
C LEU A 106 7.67 -3.02 -7.54
N CYS A 107 7.70 -1.70 -7.70
CA CYS A 107 8.80 -0.95 -8.33
C CYS A 107 9.18 -1.53 -9.71
N CYS A 108 8.18 -1.67 -10.59
CA CYS A 108 8.39 -2.11 -11.97
C CYS A 108 9.42 -1.22 -12.69
N GLU A 109 10.16 -1.79 -13.63
CA GLU A 109 11.22 -1.11 -14.37
C GLU A 109 10.71 -0.47 -15.65
N ASP A 110 9.66 -1.03 -16.25
CA ASP A 110 9.07 -0.53 -17.48
C ASP A 110 7.53 -0.54 -17.47
N ALA A 111 6.96 0.23 -18.40
CA ALA A 111 5.50 0.39 -18.53
C ALA A 111 4.79 -0.92 -18.92
N GLU A 112 5.44 -1.79 -19.68
CA GLU A 112 4.88 -3.09 -20.09
C GLU A 112 4.72 -4.01 -18.86
N GLU A 113 5.76 -4.14 -18.04
CA GLU A 113 5.74 -4.86 -16.77
C GLU A 113 4.67 -4.29 -15.84
N ALA A 114 4.62 -2.96 -15.69
CA ALA A 114 3.65 -2.31 -14.81
C ALA A 114 2.20 -2.60 -15.25
N LYS A 115 1.89 -2.52 -16.55
CA LYS A 115 0.56 -2.84 -17.08
C LYS A 115 0.23 -4.33 -17.04
N ALA A 116 1.23 -5.20 -17.19
CA ALA A 116 1.05 -6.64 -17.06
C ALA A 116 0.73 -7.05 -15.62
N LEU A 117 1.39 -6.45 -14.63
CA LEU A 117 1.19 -6.74 -13.20
C LEU A 117 -0.01 -5.98 -12.60
N ILE A 118 -0.37 -4.83 -13.17
CA ILE A 118 -1.47 -3.97 -12.71
C ILE A 118 -2.40 -3.67 -13.89
N PRO A 119 -3.25 -4.63 -14.29
CA PRO A 119 -4.06 -4.52 -15.52
C PRO A 119 -5.01 -3.33 -15.56
N SER A 120 -5.39 -2.78 -14.40
CA SER A 120 -6.25 -1.60 -14.31
C SER A 120 -5.58 -0.33 -14.86
N LEU A 121 -4.25 -0.32 -15.02
CA LEU A 121 -3.51 0.78 -15.66
C LEU A 121 -3.60 0.79 -17.18
N ALA A 122 -3.95 -0.34 -17.81
CA ALA A 122 -3.76 -0.56 -19.25
C ALA A 122 -4.35 0.55 -20.14
N ASN A 123 -5.54 1.05 -19.78
CA ASN A 123 -6.27 2.09 -20.53
C ASN A 123 -6.34 3.43 -19.77
N LYS A 124 -5.58 3.60 -18.69
CA LYS A 124 -5.66 4.77 -17.79
C LYS A 124 -4.51 5.75 -17.97
N VAL A 125 -3.32 5.24 -18.24
CA VAL A 125 -2.09 6.03 -18.40
C VAL A 125 -1.35 5.56 -19.65
N GLU A 126 -0.85 6.51 -20.42
CA GLU A 126 -0.04 6.22 -21.61
C GLU A 126 1.34 5.67 -21.23
N ASP A 127 1.93 4.84 -22.09
CA ASP A 127 3.19 4.14 -21.78
C ASP A 127 4.33 5.12 -21.49
N ASP A 128 4.46 6.19 -22.28
CA ASP A 128 5.52 7.20 -22.08
C ASP A 128 5.38 7.93 -20.74
N GLN A 129 4.15 8.28 -20.35
CA GLN A 129 3.86 8.94 -19.07
C GLN A 129 4.13 8.00 -17.89
N LEU A 130 3.70 6.75 -18.00
CA LEU A 130 3.96 5.73 -16.99
C LEU A 130 5.46 5.47 -16.86
N GLN A 131 6.18 5.37 -17.98
CA GLN A 131 7.63 5.16 -17.97
C GLN A 131 8.36 6.33 -17.30
N GLU A 132 7.97 7.57 -17.57
CA GLU A 132 8.56 8.75 -16.91
C GLU A 132 8.34 8.69 -15.39
N MET A 133 7.12 8.37 -14.95
CA MET A 133 6.78 8.20 -13.54
C MET A 133 7.61 7.10 -12.87
N LEU A 134 7.73 5.93 -13.51
CA LEU A 134 8.54 4.81 -13.03
C LEU A 134 10.01 5.21 -12.91
N ASN A 135 10.57 5.90 -13.91
CA ASN A 135 11.95 6.37 -13.89
C ASN A 135 12.22 7.35 -12.73
N GLN A 136 11.30 8.28 -12.46
CA GLN A 136 11.40 9.19 -11.32
C GLN A 136 11.33 8.41 -9.99
N MET A 137 10.42 7.45 -9.86
CA MET A 137 10.30 6.62 -8.67
C MET A 137 11.55 5.77 -8.42
N LEU A 138 12.12 5.16 -9.46
CA LEU A 138 13.36 4.39 -9.37
C LEU A 138 14.57 5.26 -9.04
N THR A 139 14.56 6.52 -9.49
CA THR A 139 15.57 7.51 -9.10
C THR A 139 15.51 7.78 -7.60
N ILE A 140 14.32 8.02 -7.04
CA ILE A 140 14.14 8.18 -5.58
C ILE A 140 14.64 6.93 -4.86
N LYS A 141 14.25 5.74 -5.34
CA LYS A 141 14.68 4.45 -4.77
C LYS A 141 16.21 4.27 -4.78
N LYS A 142 16.89 4.82 -5.78
CA LYS A 142 18.36 4.74 -5.92
C LYS A 142 19.09 5.67 -4.96
N PHE A 143 18.53 6.85 -4.67
CA PHE A 143 19.19 7.92 -3.92
C PHE A 143 18.71 8.10 -2.47
N GLN A 144 17.84 7.22 -1.97
CA GLN A 144 17.32 7.23 -0.61
C GLN A 144 18.27 6.73 0.50
N GLY A 145 19.49 6.36 0.14
CA GLY A 145 20.50 5.81 1.06
C GLY A 145 21.13 6.85 1.96
#